data_AF-A0A356Z9Z0-F1
#
_entry.id   AF-A0A356Z9Z0-F1
#
_cell.length_a   1.000
_cell.length_b   1.000
_cell.length_c   1.000
_cell.angle_alpha   90.00
_cell.angle_beta   90.00
_cell.angle_gamma   90.00
#
_symmetry.space_group_name_H-M   'P 1'
#
loop_
_entity.id
_entity.type
_entity.pdbx_description
1 polymer ?
#
loop_
_entity_poly.entity_id
_entity_poly.type
_entity_poly.pdbx_seq_one_letter_code
_entity_poly.pdbx_strand_id
1 'polypeptide(L)'
;KKLSYATLKAVSNILVHVPGLLQYGTTIQQEQRAASPSPFLKEWRRHVRSFEQAVKYGPNQTYIGNLTPVELKSQPQPWYRNLMEDAAAKGPHGEIYDELTFYGVLKIVDTFELVLLTEEYAAQAKTALAGRGYFDEIRLALLEKTTPAGEITELVNNHKAEGLWWGEKLIGCVRQA
;
A
#
# COMPACT_ATOMS: atom_id res chain seq x y z
N LYS A 1 -42.28 18.17 -6.24
CA LYS A 1 -41.02 17.39 -6.37
C LYS A 1 -40.02 17.99 -5.38
N LYS A 2 -39.63 17.29 -4.31
CA LYS A 2 -38.54 17.73 -3.42
C LYS A 2 -37.23 17.65 -4.22
N LEU A 3 -36.53 18.78 -4.39
CA LEU A 3 -35.17 18.76 -4.92
C LEU A 3 -34.27 18.06 -3.89
N SER A 4 -33.71 16.93 -4.30
CA SER A 4 -32.65 16.24 -3.56
C SER A 4 -31.32 16.89 -3.93
N TYR A 5 -30.83 17.80 -3.09
CA TYR A 5 -29.47 18.32 -3.25
C TYR A 5 -28.45 17.23 -2.93
N ALA A 6 -27.36 17.17 -3.70
CA ALA A 6 -26.22 16.34 -3.33
C ALA A 6 -25.67 16.82 -1.99
N THR A 7 -25.71 15.96 -0.98
CA THR A 7 -25.20 16.24 0.37
C THR A 7 -24.07 15.26 0.67
N LEU A 8 -22.96 15.78 1.19
CA LEU A 8 -21.84 14.97 1.64
C LEU A 8 -22.23 14.33 2.98
N LYS A 9 -22.30 12.99 3.00
CA LYS A 9 -22.77 12.22 4.17
C LYS A 9 -21.63 11.74 5.07
N ALA A 10 -20.44 11.52 4.51
CA ALA A 10 -19.27 11.05 5.21
C ALA A 10 -17.99 11.35 4.41
N VAL A 11 -16.86 11.46 5.11
CA VAL A 11 -15.50 11.56 4.56
C VAL A 11 -14.59 10.68 5.39
N SER A 12 -13.63 10.02 4.74
CA SER A 12 -12.55 9.29 5.40
C SER A 12 -11.28 9.46 4.57
N ASN A 13 -10.14 9.46 5.24
CA ASN A 13 -8.81 9.51 4.64
C ASN A 13 -8.20 8.11 4.62
N ILE A 14 -7.38 7.84 3.61
CA ILE A 14 -6.52 6.65 3.56
C ILE A 14 -5.10 7.10 3.25
N LEU A 15 -4.15 6.68 4.09
CA LEU A 15 -2.72 6.79 3.80
C LEU A 15 -2.19 5.39 3.51
N VAL A 16 -1.35 5.23 2.49
CA VAL A 16 -0.86 3.90 2.11
C VAL A 16 0.67 3.88 2.17
N HIS A 17 1.22 2.91 2.89
CA HIS A 17 2.67 2.64 2.94
C HIS A 17 3.02 1.53 1.93
N VAL A 18 3.49 1.93 0.74
CA VAL A 18 3.80 1.07 -0.42
C VAL A 18 5.29 1.13 -0.80
N PRO A 19 6.18 0.63 0.07
CA PRO A 19 7.62 0.72 -0.14
C PRO A 19 8.12 -0.04 -1.38
N GLY A 20 7.48 -1.14 -1.77
CA GLY A 20 7.81 -1.92 -2.95
C GLY A 20 7.60 -1.15 -4.25
N LEU A 21 6.62 -0.24 -4.31
CA LEU A 21 6.37 0.59 -5.50
C LEU A 21 7.48 1.61 -5.77
N LEU A 22 8.34 1.92 -4.79
CA LEU A 22 9.47 2.84 -4.99
C LEU A 22 10.40 2.39 -6.11
N GLN A 23 10.53 1.08 -6.34
CA GLN A 23 11.39 0.56 -7.40
C GLN A 23 10.95 0.97 -8.81
N TYR A 24 9.68 1.38 -8.96
CA TYR A 24 9.12 1.92 -10.20
C TYR A 24 9.23 3.46 -10.26
N GLY A 25 9.80 4.09 -9.25
CA GLY A 25 10.07 5.51 -9.22
C GLY A 25 11.21 5.91 -10.17
N THR A 26 11.14 7.13 -10.68
CA THR A 26 12.07 7.68 -11.69
C THR A 26 13.54 7.50 -11.30
N THR A 27 13.92 7.83 -10.05
CA THR A 27 15.32 7.73 -9.61
C THR A 27 15.84 6.30 -9.69
N ILE A 28 15.09 5.31 -9.21
CA ILE A 28 15.52 3.91 -9.22
C ILE A 28 15.59 3.39 -10.66
N GLN A 29 14.61 3.70 -11.51
CA GLN A 29 14.64 3.28 -12.91
C GLN A 29 15.79 3.90 -13.71
N GLN A 30 16.12 5.18 -13.48
CA GLN A 30 17.24 5.84 -14.14
C GLN A 30 18.58 5.22 -13.72
N GLU A 31 18.76 4.99 -12.41
CA GLU A 31 19.95 4.32 -11.88
C GLU A 31 20.08 2.88 -12.41
N GLN A 32 18.97 2.14 -12.57
CA GLN A 32 18.98 0.78 -13.13
C GLN A 32 19.39 0.74 -14.61
N ARG A 33 19.11 1.81 -15.35
CA ARG A 33 19.48 1.96 -16.77
C ARG A 33 20.87 2.56 -16.97
N ALA A 34 21.48 3.10 -15.93
CA ALA A 34 22.81 3.70 -16.01
C ALA A 34 23.87 2.64 -16.33
N ALA A 35 24.86 3.00 -17.15
CA ALA A 35 25.95 2.10 -17.52
C ALA A 35 26.81 1.65 -16.31
N SER A 36 26.82 2.45 -15.24
CA SER A 36 27.48 2.14 -13.97
C SER A 36 26.51 2.41 -12.81
N PRO A 37 25.72 1.41 -12.38
CA PRO A 37 24.78 1.53 -11.27
C PRO A 37 25.47 1.96 -9.97
N SER A 38 24.95 2.98 -9.30
CA SER A 38 25.54 3.45 -8.04
C SER A 38 25.30 2.47 -6.87
N PRO A 39 26.07 2.59 -5.76
CA PRO A 39 25.84 1.81 -4.55
C PRO A 39 24.43 1.98 -3.95
N PHE A 40 23.76 3.12 -4.22
CA PHE A 40 22.40 3.39 -3.77
C PHE A 40 21.41 2.29 -4.15
N LEU A 41 21.54 1.71 -5.36
CA LEU A 41 20.63 0.66 -5.81
C LEU A 41 20.68 -0.63 -4.98
N LYS A 42 21.79 -0.89 -4.31
CA LYS A 42 21.94 -2.06 -3.44
C LYS A 42 21.40 -1.81 -2.04
N GLU A 43 21.36 -0.54 -1.61
CA GLU A 43 21.11 -0.16 -0.22
C GLU A 43 19.75 0.51 0.00
N TRP A 44 19.07 1.03 -1.03
CA TRP A 44 17.87 1.85 -0.85
C TRP A 44 16.77 1.15 -0.04
N ARG A 45 16.55 -0.16 -0.26
CA ARG A 45 15.53 -0.94 0.47
C ARG A 45 15.77 -0.94 1.97
N ARG A 46 17.03 -0.94 2.42
CA ARG A 46 17.40 -0.92 3.85
C ARG A 46 17.09 0.43 4.53
N HIS A 47 16.92 1.48 3.74
CA HIS A 47 16.62 2.82 4.24
C HIS A 47 15.12 3.13 4.22
N VAL A 48 14.29 2.22 3.72
CA VAL A 48 12.84 2.38 3.72
C VAL A 48 12.29 1.99 5.08
N ARG A 49 11.37 2.82 5.61
CA ARG A 49 10.72 2.56 6.89
C ARG A 49 9.84 1.32 6.83
N SER A 50 9.74 0.61 7.95
CA SER A 50 8.73 -0.43 8.13
C SER A 50 7.33 0.17 8.20
N PHE A 51 6.31 -0.67 7.98
CA PHE A 51 4.92 -0.26 8.18
C PHE A 51 4.67 0.22 9.62
N GLU A 52 5.22 -0.48 10.62
CA GLU A 52 5.13 -0.07 12.02
C GLU A 52 5.71 1.34 12.24
N GLN A 53 6.89 1.62 11.69
CA GLN A 53 7.50 2.94 11.78
C GLN A 53 6.66 4.02 11.08
N ALA A 54 6.00 3.68 9.96
CA ALA A 54 5.09 4.59 9.28
C ALA A 54 3.82 4.87 10.11
N VAL A 55 3.30 3.87 10.82
CA VAL A 55 2.18 4.06 11.77
C VAL A 55 2.61 4.94 12.93
N LYS A 56 3.77 4.68 13.54
CA LYS A 56 4.31 5.44 14.67
C LYS A 56 4.77 6.87 14.33
N TYR A 57 4.72 7.27 13.06
CA TYR A 57 5.11 8.61 12.63
C TYR A 57 4.02 9.64 12.98
N GLY A 58 4.33 10.58 13.89
CA GLY A 58 3.36 11.55 14.41
C GLY A 58 2.56 12.33 13.35
N PRO A 59 3.15 12.78 12.23
CA PRO A 59 2.39 13.40 11.15
C PRO A 59 1.35 12.47 10.51
N ASN A 60 1.64 11.17 10.36
CA ASN A 60 0.67 10.22 9.85
C ASN A 60 -0.48 10.00 10.85
N GLN A 61 -0.17 9.96 12.16
CA GLN A 61 -1.19 9.93 13.22
C GLN A 61 -2.07 11.19 13.20
N THR A 62 -1.48 12.34 12.91
CA THR A 62 -2.22 13.61 12.76
C THR A 62 -3.15 13.58 11.55
N TYR A 63 -2.69 13.00 10.43
CA TYR A 63 -3.46 12.87 9.20
C TYR A 63 -4.73 12.01 9.38
N ILE A 64 -4.65 10.92 10.14
CA ILE A 64 -5.80 10.04 10.44
C ILE A 64 -6.61 10.48 11.67
N GLY A 65 -6.22 11.57 12.33
CA GLY A 65 -6.97 12.19 13.42
C GLY A 65 -6.69 11.63 14.83
N ASN A 66 -5.67 10.79 15.00
CA ASN A 66 -5.27 10.30 16.33
C ASN A 66 -4.51 11.35 17.15
N LEU A 67 -3.97 12.38 16.47
CA LEU A 67 -3.25 13.49 17.08
C LEU A 67 -3.76 14.80 16.47
N THR A 68 -3.91 15.85 17.26
CA THR A 68 -4.19 17.18 16.73
C THR A 68 -2.90 17.84 16.23
N PRO A 69 -2.97 18.81 15.29
CA PRO A 69 -1.79 19.56 14.87
C PRO A 69 -1.10 20.33 16.01
N VAL A 70 -1.84 20.68 17.07
CA VAL A 70 -1.28 21.35 18.26
C VAL A 70 -0.47 20.35 19.08
N GLU A 71 -1.00 19.16 19.34
CA GLU A 71 -0.28 18.12 20.07
C GLU A 71 0.96 17.64 19.28
N LEU A 72 0.88 17.54 17.95
CA LEU A 72 2.03 17.21 17.11
C LEU A 72 3.18 18.22 17.27
N LYS A 73 2.87 19.50 17.37
CA LYS A 73 3.89 20.55 17.56
C LYS A 73 4.61 20.42 18.90
N SER A 74 3.95 19.86 19.91
CA SER A 74 4.53 19.59 21.23
C SER A 74 5.40 18.32 21.25
N GLN A 75 5.34 17.46 20.23
CA GLN A 75 6.18 16.27 20.14
C GLN A 75 7.65 16.61 19.83
N PRO A 76 8.63 15.84 20.34
CA PRO A 76 10.04 16.06 20.05
C PRO A 76 10.36 16.04 18.55
N GLN A 77 11.10 17.05 18.09
CA GLN A 77 11.54 17.16 16.70
C GLN A 77 13.03 16.77 16.56
N PRO A 78 13.44 16.20 15.41
CA PRO A 78 12.62 15.93 14.23
C PRO A 78 11.78 14.65 14.38
N TRP A 79 10.52 14.68 13.94
CA TRP A 79 9.56 13.58 14.14
C TRP A 79 10.01 12.23 13.57
N TYR A 80 10.83 12.22 12.54
CA TYR A 80 11.32 10.97 11.95
C TYR A 80 12.32 10.21 12.84
N ARG A 81 12.88 10.86 13.87
CA ARG A 81 13.72 10.24 14.91
C ARG A 81 12.96 9.95 16.20
N ASN A 82 11.79 10.57 16.38
CA ASN A 82 11.00 10.50 17.61
C ASN A 82 9.62 9.91 17.27
N LEU A 83 9.60 8.60 17.07
CA LEU A 83 8.38 7.85 16.78
C LEU A 83 7.52 7.73 18.04
N MET A 84 6.20 7.75 17.87
CA MET A 84 5.23 7.55 18.95
C MET A 84 5.18 6.07 19.34
N GLU A 85 5.12 5.76 20.64
CA GLU A 85 4.95 4.36 21.07
C GLU A 85 3.49 3.92 20.95
N ASP A 86 2.55 4.75 21.40
CA ASP A 86 1.11 4.46 21.42
C ASP A 86 0.43 4.92 20.12
N ALA A 87 0.79 4.30 19.00
CA ALA A 87 0.22 4.62 17.70
C ALA A 87 -0.68 3.48 17.16
N ALA A 88 -1.76 3.86 16.47
CA ALA A 88 -2.67 2.93 15.83
C ALA A 88 -2.78 3.22 14.32
N ALA A 89 -2.98 2.17 13.52
CA ALA A 89 -3.20 2.33 12.08
C ALA A 89 -4.60 2.87 11.74
N LYS A 90 -5.51 2.97 12.72
CA LYS A 90 -6.86 3.53 12.54
C LYS A 90 -7.03 4.74 13.45
N GLY A 91 -7.77 5.72 12.97
CA GLY A 91 -8.15 6.92 13.72
C GLY A 91 -9.51 7.48 13.28
N PRO A 92 -10.00 8.54 13.96
CA PRO A 92 -11.32 9.10 13.72
C PRO A 92 -11.58 9.59 12.29
N HIS A 93 -10.53 10.00 11.57
CA HIS A 93 -10.64 10.56 10.22
C HIS A 93 -10.18 9.59 9.13
N GLY A 94 -9.67 8.40 9.47
CA GLY A 94 -9.11 7.51 8.47
C GLY A 94 -8.19 6.44 9.02
N GLU A 95 -7.40 5.86 8.13
CA GLU A 95 -6.53 4.74 8.45
C GLU A 95 -5.31 4.65 7.52
N ILE A 96 -4.33 3.87 7.96
CA ILE A 96 -3.07 3.63 7.27
C ILE A 96 -3.07 2.17 6.79
N TYR A 97 -2.86 1.98 5.49
CA TYR A 97 -2.76 0.66 4.87
C TYR A 97 -1.32 0.24 4.69
N ASP A 98 -1.05 -1.02 4.98
CA ASP A 98 0.12 -1.70 4.48
C ASP A 98 -0.05 -2.00 2.98
N GLU A 99 1.08 -2.30 2.35
CA GLU A 99 1.20 -2.57 0.93
C GLU A 99 0.33 -3.74 0.44
N LEU A 100 0.24 -4.82 1.22
CA LEU A 100 -0.54 -6.00 0.85
C LEU A 100 -2.04 -5.70 0.87
N THR A 101 -2.52 -5.01 1.91
CA THR A 101 -3.91 -4.51 1.97
C THR A 101 -4.22 -3.69 0.73
N PHE A 102 -3.33 -2.76 0.35
CA PHE A 102 -3.53 -1.90 -0.82
C PHE A 102 -3.60 -2.68 -2.12
N TYR A 103 -2.73 -3.66 -2.34
CA TYR A 103 -2.80 -4.51 -3.53
C TYR A 103 -4.10 -5.31 -3.60
N GLY A 104 -4.66 -5.72 -2.46
CA GLY A 104 -6.00 -6.29 -2.41
C GLY A 104 -7.07 -5.30 -2.91
N VAL A 105 -7.04 -4.05 -2.46
CA VAL A 105 -7.96 -3.01 -2.96
C VAL A 105 -7.76 -2.78 -4.45
N LEU A 106 -6.51 -2.70 -4.90
CA LEU A 106 -6.17 -2.50 -6.31
C LEU A 106 -6.76 -3.61 -7.19
N LYS A 107 -6.68 -4.87 -6.74
CA LYS A 107 -7.28 -6.01 -7.43
C LYS A 107 -8.82 -5.95 -7.45
N ILE A 108 -9.46 -5.50 -6.36
CA ILE A 108 -10.92 -5.36 -6.29
C ILE A 108 -11.44 -4.33 -7.29
N VAL A 109 -10.72 -3.22 -7.50
CA VAL A 109 -11.16 -2.14 -8.40
C VAL A 109 -10.74 -2.35 -9.85
N ASP A 110 -9.88 -3.32 -10.12
CA ASP A 110 -9.33 -3.59 -11.43
C ASP A 110 -10.32 -4.36 -12.32
N THR A 111 -11.08 -3.60 -13.11
CA THR A 111 -12.07 -4.16 -14.05
C THR A 111 -11.42 -4.85 -15.25
N PHE A 112 -10.15 -4.58 -15.56
CA PHE A 112 -9.44 -5.16 -16.70
C PHE A 112 -8.66 -6.43 -16.36
N GLU A 113 -8.68 -6.83 -15.08
CA GLU A 113 -8.01 -8.03 -14.58
C GLU A 113 -6.52 -8.08 -14.94
N LEU A 114 -5.85 -6.94 -14.84
CA LEU A 114 -4.41 -6.77 -14.96
C LEU A 114 -3.67 -7.16 -13.67
N VAL A 115 -4.32 -7.05 -12.52
CA VAL A 115 -3.73 -7.28 -11.20
C VAL A 115 -3.87 -8.75 -10.82
N LEU A 116 -2.74 -9.45 -10.87
CA LEU A 116 -2.61 -10.85 -10.51
C LEU A 116 -1.94 -10.96 -9.14
N LEU A 117 -2.51 -11.79 -8.26
CA LEU A 117 -1.94 -12.10 -6.95
C LEU A 117 -1.85 -13.62 -6.83
N THR A 118 -0.81 -14.10 -6.15
CA THR A 118 -0.74 -15.51 -5.75
C THR A 118 -1.82 -15.83 -4.72
N GLU A 119 -2.18 -17.12 -4.62
CA GLU A 119 -3.20 -17.60 -3.70
C GLU A 119 -2.95 -17.19 -2.25
N GLU A 120 -1.73 -17.40 -1.76
CA GLU A 120 -1.32 -17.06 -0.40
C GLU A 120 -1.58 -15.59 -0.06
N TYR A 121 -1.10 -14.66 -0.90
CA TYR A 121 -1.19 -13.24 -0.62
C TYR A 121 -2.59 -12.66 -0.91
N ALA A 122 -3.33 -13.23 -1.87
CA ALA A 122 -4.72 -12.86 -2.08
C ALA A 122 -5.60 -13.22 -0.89
N ALA A 123 -5.39 -14.41 -0.28
CA ALA A 123 -6.10 -14.82 0.92
C ALA A 123 -5.77 -13.94 2.14
N GLN A 124 -4.50 -13.57 2.31
CA GLN A 124 -4.07 -12.63 3.36
C GLN A 124 -4.68 -11.24 3.16
N ALA A 125 -4.66 -10.71 1.93
CA ALA A 125 -5.30 -9.43 1.60
C ALA A 125 -6.81 -9.48 1.85
N LYS A 126 -7.48 -10.58 1.47
CA LYS A 126 -8.92 -10.79 1.74
C LYS A 126 -9.22 -10.76 3.23
N THR A 127 -8.41 -11.44 4.04
CA THR A 127 -8.55 -11.43 5.51
C THR A 127 -8.38 -10.03 6.08
N ALA A 128 -7.35 -9.30 5.64
CA ALA A 128 -7.09 -7.94 6.07
C ALA A 128 -8.24 -6.98 5.70
N LEU A 129 -8.83 -7.14 4.52
CA LEU A 129 -9.94 -6.30 4.03
C LEU A 129 -11.28 -6.68 4.67
N ALA A 130 -11.53 -7.97 4.95
CA ALA A 130 -12.72 -8.41 5.67
C ALA A 130 -12.79 -7.84 7.09
N GLY A 131 -11.66 -7.82 7.81
CA GLY A 131 -11.57 -7.27 9.18
C GLY A 131 -11.84 -5.77 9.32
N ARG A 132 -12.09 -5.08 8.20
CA ARG A 132 -12.39 -3.65 8.15
C ARG A 132 -13.89 -3.33 8.07
N GLY A 133 -14.70 -4.25 7.55
CA GLY A 133 -16.17 -4.16 7.62
C GLY A 133 -16.86 -3.24 6.61
N TYR A 134 -16.15 -2.66 5.63
CA TYR A 134 -16.76 -1.85 4.55
C TYR A 134 -16.56 -2.42 3.14
N PHE A 135 -15.98 -3.63 3.02
CA PHE A 135 -16.01 -4.42 1.79
C PHE A 135 -17.10 -5.48 1.89
N ASP A 136 -18.02 -5.50 0.93
CA ASP A 136 -19.04 -6.55 0.82
C ASP A 136 -18.44 -7.87 0.31
N GLU A 137 -19.18 -8.96 0.49
CA GLU A 137 -18.75 -10.30 0.09
C GLU A 137 -18.47 -10.42 -1.40
N ILE A 138 -19.21 -9.69 -2.24
CA ILE A 138 -19.04 -9.70 -3.70
C ILE A 138 -17.66 -9.14 -4.07
N ARG A 139 -17.27 -8.02 -3.46
CA ARG A 139 -15.94 -7.42 -3.66
C ARG A 139 -14.85 -8.32 -3.10
N LEU A 140 -15.04 -8.90 -1.91
CA LEU A 140 -14.06 -9.79 -1.30
C LEU A 140 -13.87 -11.08 -2.12
N ALA A 141 -14.89 -11.56 -2.82
CA ALA A 141 -14.80 -12.73 -3.69
C ALA A 141 -13.91 -12.50 -4.91
N LEU A 142 -13.71 -11.24 -5.36
CA LEU A 142 -12.78 -10.92 -6.46
C LEU A 142 -11.33 -11.31 -6.14
N LEU A 143 -10.97 -11.43 -4.86
CA LEU A 143 -9.65 -11.88 -4.40
C LEU A 143 -9.46 -13.40 -4.50
N GLU A 144 -10.53 -14.18 -4.73
CA GLU A 144 -10.44 -15.63 -4.93
C GLU A 144 -9.89 -15.98 -6.32
N LYS A 145 -9.94 -15.03 -7.27
CA LYS A 145 -9.31 -15.19 -8.58
C LYS A 145 -7.80 -14.97 -8.48
N THR A 146 -7.06 -16.06 -8.35
CA THR A 146 -5.62 -16.04 -8.11
C THR A 146 -4.84 -16.65 -9.27
N THR A 147 -3.54 -16.37 -9.32
CA THR A 147 -2.64 -16.88 -10.37
C THR A 147 -1.49 -17.66 -9.73
N PRO A 148 -1.10 -18.83 -10.27
CA PRO A 148 0.05 -19.57 -9.75
C PRO A 148 1.33 -18.73 -9.72
N ALA A 149 2.15 -18.91 -8.69
CA ALA A 149 3.40 -18.16 -8.53
C ALA A 149 4.37 -18.35 -9.72
N GLY A 150 4.38 -19.54 -10.33
CA GLY A 150 5.18 -19.84 -11.52
C GLY A 150 4.78 -18.98 -12.73
N GLU A 151 3.49 -18.80 -12.98
CA GLU A 151 2.98 -17.97 -14.07
C GLU A 151 3.29 -16.48 -13.84
N ILE A 152 3.10 -15.99 -12.60
CA ILE A 152 3.49 -14.61 -12.23
C ILE A 152 4.99 -14.40 -12.48
N THR A 153 5.83 -15.35 -12.06
CA THR A 153 7.29 -15.28 -12.26
C THR A 153 7.64 -15.26 -13.74
N GLU A 154 6.98 -16.09 -14.55
CA GLU A 154 7.17 -16.12 -16.00
C GLU A 154 6.77 -14.78 -16.67
N LEU A 155 5.62 -14.21 -16.30
CA LEU A 155 5.16 -12.93 -16.84
C LEU A 155 6.14 -11.79 -16.55
N VAL A 156 6.67 -11.74 -15.33
CA VAL A 156 7.65 -10.72 -14.92
C VAL A 156 8.99 -10.92 -15.63
N ASN A 157 9.50 -12.15 -15.67
CA ASN A 157 10.78 -12.47 -16.33
C ASN A 157 10.74 -12.23 -17.85
N ASN A 158 9.59 -12.45 -18.48
CA ASN A 158 9.38 -12.22 -19.91
C ASN A 158 8.99 -10.77 -20.23
N HIS A 159 9.09 -9.84 -19.27
CA HIS A 159 8.75 -8.43 -19.43
C HIS A 159 7.31 -8.18 -19.93
N LYS A 160 6.37 -9.07 -19.60
CA LYS A 160 4.93 -8.95 -19.90
C LYS A 160 4.13 -8.39 -18.72
N ALA A 161 4.76 -8.25 -17.57
CA ALA A 161 4.16 -7.69 -16.37
C ALA A 161 5.21 -7.01 -15.48
N GLU A 162 4.76 -6.05 -14.67
CA GLU A 162 5.54 -5.45 -13.59
C GLU A 162 5.21 -6.16 -12.28
N GLY A 163 6.22 -6.58 -11.52
CA GLY A 163 6.01 -7.34 -10.28
C GLY A 163 5.38 -6.54 -9.14
N LEU A 164 4.52 -7.15 -8.34
CA LEU A 164 4.07 -6.61 -7.06
C LEU A 164 4.88 -7.29 -5.96
N TRP A 165 5.63 -6.49 -5.21
CA TRP A 165 6.57 -6.97 -4.21
C TRP A 165 6.10 -6.59 -2.82
N TRP A 166 6.35 -7.48 -1.87
CA TRP A 166 6.21 -7.20 -0.44
C TRP A 166 7.51 -7.57 0.25
N GLY A 167 8.30 -6.54 0.59
CA GLY A 167 9.71 -6.73 0.90
C GLY A 167 10.48 -7.24 -0.32
N GLU A 168 11.15 -8.39 -0.19
CA GLU A 168 11.90 -9.05 -1.27
C GLU A 168 11.08 -10.14 -1.99
N LYS A 169 9.85 -10.40 -1.55
CA LYS A 169 9.00 -11.46 -2.11
C LYS A 169 8.15 -10.93 -3.26
N LEU A 170 8.15 -11.64 -4.39
CA LEU A 170 7.22 -11.41 -5.48
C LEU A 170 5.88 -12.04 -5.10
N ILE A 171 4.86 -11.21 -4.90
CA ILE A 171 3.54 -11.64 -4.39
C ILE A 171 2.44 -11.60 -5.45
N GLY A 172 2.72 -10.92 -6.57
CA GLY A 172 1.79 -10.69 -7.67
C GLY A 172 2.46 -9.95 -8.82
N CYS A 173 1.67 -9.50 -9.79
CA CYS A 173 2.12 -8.62 -10.85
C CYS A 173 0.96 -7.81 -11.44
N VAL A 174 1.29 -6.74 -12.16
CA VAL A 174 0.38 -6.02 -13.04
C VAL A 174 0.79 -6.33 -14.47
N ARG A 175 -0.02 -7.10 -15.20
CA ARG A 175 0.27 -7.43 -16.61
C ARG A 175 -0.02 -6.26 -17.53
N GLN A 176 0.63 -6.25 -18.69
CA GLN A 176 0.29 -5.33 -19.77
C GLN A 176 -1.17 -5.54 -20.21
N ALA A 177 -1.81 -4.44 -20.61
CA ALA A 177 -3.18 -4.41 -21.12
C ALA A 177 -3.26 -5.00 -22.53
#